data_AF-A0A963VND8-F1
#
_entry.id   AF-A0A963VND8-F1
#
_cell.length_a   1.000
_cell.length_b   1.000
_cell.length_c   1.000
_cell.angle_alpha   90.00
_cell.angle_beta   90.00
_cell.angle_gamma   90.00
#
_symmetry.space_group_name_H-M   'P 1'
#
loop_
_entity.id
_entity.type
_entity.pdbx_description
1 polymer ?
#
loop_
_entity_poly.entity_id
_entity_poly.type
_entity_poly.pdbx_seq_one_letter_code
_entity_poly.pdbx_strand_id
1 'polypeptide(L)'
;SGLGPGTWLYGGSRALMRRVLASNPRVNVFHTGFKACDGYAGGDAAMAKVTAPTLFVLGRHDQMTPPKAAQTLVRAARHGTVETVPGGHAMMLEA
;
A
#
# COMPACT_ATOMS: atom_id res chain seq x y z
N SER A 1 9.35 12.60 -11.15
CA SER A 1 9.44 13.98 -10.63
C SER A 1 8.10 14.36 -10.01
N GLY A 2 7.96 14.13 -8.70
CA GLY A 2 6.76 14.47 -7.96
C GLY A 2 6.95 15.83 -7.30
N LEU A 3 6.24 16.83 -7.85
CA LEU A 3 6.04 18.17 -7.29
C LEU A 3 7.19 19.18 -7.53
N GLY A 4 6.80 20.37 -7.97
CA GLY A 4 7.71 21.46 -8.30
C GLY A 4 8.21 22.20 -7.05
N PRO A 5 9.23 23.07 -7.21
CA PRO A 5 9.74 23.92 -6.14
C PRO A 5 8.61 24.69 -5.43
N GLY A 6 8.67 24.74 -4.10
CA GLY A 6 7.66 25.43 -3.28
C GLY A 6 6.48 24.57 -2.81
N THR A 7 6.45 23.28 -3.15
CA THR A 7 5.38 22.40 -2.68
C THR A 7 5.55 22.03 -1.21
N TRP A 8 4.56 22.37 -0.37
CA TRP A 8 4.50 21.92 1.02
C TRP A 8 3.92 20.50 1.10
N LEU A 9 4.73 19.51 0.74
CA LEU A 9 4.38 18.10 0.69
C LEU A 9 3.61 17.60 1.92
N TYR A 10 4.21 17.77 3.10
CA TYR A 10 3.63 17.29 4.35
C TYR A 10 2.30 17.99 4.69
N GLY A 11 2.24 19.32 4.56
CA GLY A 11 1.04 20.06 4.92
C GLY A 11 -0.07 19.96 3.89
N GLY A 12 0.26 19.84 2.59
CA GLY A 12 -0.70 19.57 1.53
C GLY A 12 -1.42 18.24 1.78
N SER A 13 -0.67 17.18 2.07
CA SER A 13 -1.23 15.88 2.44
C SER A 13 -2.09 15.97 3.70
N ARG A 14 -1.64 16.69 4.75
CA ARG A 14 -2.43 16.88 5.97
C ARG A 14 -3.70 17.68 5.74
N ALA A 15 -3.66 18.75 4.96
CA ALA A 15 -4.81 19.56 4.64
C ALA A 15 -5.85 18.74 3.86
N LEU A 16 -5.40 17.93 2.91
CA LEU A 16 -6.25 17.00 2.17
C LEU A 16 -6.90 15.98 3.09
N MET A 17 -6.13 15.31 3.96
CA MET A 17 -6.68 14.34 4.92
C MET A 17 -7.73 14.98 5.84
N ARG A 18 -7.47 16.20 6.35
CA ARG A 18 -8.43 16.94 7.18
C ARG A 18 -9.72 17.27 6.41
N ARG A 19 -9.60 17.70 5.16
CA ARG A 19 -10.75 17.97 4.28
C ARG A 19 -11.57 16.71 4.03
N VAL A 20 -10.92 15.58 3.73
CA VAL A 20 -11.59 14.29 3.50
C VAL A 20 -12.35 13.83 4.75
N LEU A 21 -11.75 13.96 5.95
CA LEU A 21 -12.45 13.63 7.19
C LEU A 21 -13.64 14.57 7.45
N ALA A 22 -13.47 15.88 7.24
CA ALA A 22 -14.53 16.86 7.42
C ALA A 22 -15.71 16.65 6.44
N SER A 23 -15.44 16.20 5.21
CA SER A 23 -16.48 15.93 4.20
C SER A 23 -17.22 14.60 4.43
N ASN A 24 -16.80 13.77 5.39
CA ASN A 24 -17.41 12.49 5.72
C ASN A 24 -17.91 12.48 7.17
N PRO A 25 -18.91 13.31 7.54
CA PRO A 25 -19.29 13.54 8.94
C PRO A 25 -19.94 12.33 9.61
N ARG A 26 -20.46 11.38 8.84
CA ARG A 26 -21.15 10.19 9.37
C ARG A 26 -20.24 9.01 9.64
N VAL A 27 -19.07 8.95 9.00
CA VAL A 27 -18.18 7.79 9.02
C VAL A 27 -16.73 8.26 9.04
N ASN A 28 -15.95 7.75 9.99
CA ASN A 28 -14.51 7.96 9.98
C ASN A 28 -13.88 7.05 8.92
N VAL A 29 -13.77 7.56 7.69
CA VAL A 29 -13.24 6.82 6.54
C VAL A 29 -11.81 6.29 6.74
N PHE A 30 -10.99 6.98 7.54
CA PHE A 30 -9.65 6.51 7.90
C PHE A 30 -9.75 5.23 8.74
N HIS A 31 -10.51 5.28 9.84
CA HIS A 31 -10.72 4.11 10.69
C HIS A 31 -11.36 2.94 9.94
N THR A 32 -12.42 3.21 9.16
CA THR A 32 -13.13 2.18 8.40
C THR A 32 -12.22 1.49 7.40
N GLY A 33 -11.40 2.25 6.66
CA GLY A 33 -10.44 1.69 5.70
C GLY A 33 -9.40 0.80 6.36
N PHE A 34 -8.75 1.29 7.44
CA PHE A 34 -7.76 0.49 8.16
C PHE A 34 -8.37 -0.74 8.82
N LYS A 35 -9.59 -0.65 9.35
CA LYS A 35 -10.24 -1.80 9.98
C LYS A 35 -10.64 -2.87 8.96
N ALA A 36 -11.04 -2.46 7.75
CA ALA A 36 -11.31 -3.39 6.66
C ALA A 36 -10.04 -4.17 6.25
N CYS A 37 -8.90 -3.47 6.14
CA CYS A 37 -7.62 -4.12 5.85
C CYS A 37 -7.17 -5.06 6.99
N ASP A 38 -7.24 -4.59 8.24
CA ASP A 38 -6.88 -5.37 9.44
C ASP A 38 -7.73 -6.64 9.62
N GLY A 39 -9.04 -6.53 9.34
CA GLY A 39 -9.96 -7.66 9.48
C GLY A 39 -9.88 -8.70 8.36
N TYR A 40 -9.19 -8.41 7.26
CA TYR A 40 -9.11 -9.33 6.12
C TYR A 40 -8.04 -10.40 6.33
N ALA A 41 -8.47 -11.61 6.68
CA ALA A 41 -7.60 -12.78 6.85
C ALA A 41 -7.54 -13.73 5.63
N GLY A 42 -8.17 -13.35 4.50
CA GLY A 42 -8.35 -14.24 3.34
C GLY A 42 -7.20 -14.25 2.33
N GLY A 43 -6.10 -13.56 2.59
CA GLY A 43 -5.05 -13.26 1.59
C GLY A 43 -4.45 -14.50 0.93
N ASP A 44 -3.97 -15.46 1.72
CA ASP A 44 -3.32 -16.66 1.18
C ASP A 44 -4.29 -17.52 0.36
N ALA A 45 -5.53 -17.69 0.85
CA ALA A 45 -6.57 -18.43 0.16
C ALA A 45 -7.02 -17.75 -1.14
N ALA A 46 -6.97 -16.42 -1.21
CA ALA A 46 -7.24 -15.67 -2.43
C ALA A 46 -6.09 -15.81 -3.43
N MET A 47 -4.84 -15.74 -2.97
CA MET A 47 -3.67 -15.85 -3.83
C MET A 47 -3.59 -17.21 -4.56
N ALA A 48 -3.97 -18.29 -3.89
CA ALA A 48 -4.00 -19.63 -4.50
C ALA A 48 -4.95 -19.75 -5.72
N LYS A 49 -5.95 -18.85 -5.81
CA LYS A 49 -6.91 -18.78 -6.91
C LYS A 49 -6.39 -17.97 -8.10
N VAL A 50 -5.31 -17.21 -7.94
CA VAL A 50 -4.70 -16.43 -9.01
C VAL A 50 -3.96 -17.37 -9.96
N THR A 51 -4.36 -17.34 -11.23
CA THR A 51 -3.76 -18.16 -12.31
C THR A 51 -2.81 -17.36 -13.21
N ALA A 52 -2.95 -16.04 -13.23
CA ALA A 52 -2.09 -15.18 -14.04
C ALA A 52 -0.66 -15.11 -13.47
N PRO A 53 0.36 -14.94 -14.34
CA PRO A 53 1.69 -14.53 -13.91
C PRO A 53 1.60 -13.30 -13.01
N THR A 54 2.19 -13.38 -11.82
CA THR A 54 2.04 -12.35 -10.78
C THR A 54 3.41 -11.81 -10.42
N LEU A 55 3.59 -10.50 -10.62
CA LEU A 55 4.79 -9.78 -10.20
C LEU A 55 4.54 -9.10 -8.86
N PHE A 56 5.39 -9.38 -7.87
CA PHE A 56 5.44 -8.69 -6.60
C PHE A 56 6.53 -7.61 -6.65
N VAL A 57 6.12 -6.34 -6.66
CA VAL A 57 7.04 -5.20 -6.60
C VAL A 57 7.13 -4.74 -5.14
N LEU A 58 8.30 -4.88 -4.52
CA LEU A 58 8.50 -4.63 -3.10
C LEU A 58 9.49 -3.49 -2.88
N GLY A 59 9.10 -2.48 -2.10
CA GLY A 59 10.00 -1.40 -1.67
C GLY A 59 10.98 -1.91 -0.62
N ARG A 60 12.28 -1.73 -0.85
CA ARG A 60 13.34 -2.19 0.08
C ARG A 60 13.18 -1.61 1.49
N HIS A 61 12.66 -0.39 1.60
CA HIS A 61 12.51 0.36 2.86
C HIS A 61 11.04 0.57 3.24
N ASP A 62 10.11 -0.24 2.71
CA ASP A 62 8.69 -0.14 3.05
C ASP A 62 8.44 -0.53 4.52
N GLN A 63 7.95 0.42 5.31
CA GLN A 63 7.62 0.24 6.72
C GLN A 63 6.13 -0.01 6.97
N MET A 64 5.26 0.19 5.98
CA MET A 64 3.81 -0.05 6.08
C MET A 64 3.45 -1.46 5.63
N THR A 65 4.09 -1.95 4.56
CA THR A 65 3.92 -3.32 4.04
C THR A 65 5.29 -3.96 3.78
N PRO A 66 6.04 -4.34 4.84
CA PRO A 66 7.42 -4.77 4.69
C PRO A 66 7.57 -6.00 3.78
N PRO A 67 8.67 -6.11 2.99
CA PRO A 67 8.89 -7.25 2.09
C PRO A 67 8.80 -8.63 2.76
N LYS A 68 9.12 -8.70 4.06
CA LYS A 68 8.97 -9.92 4.85
C LYS A 68 7.52 -10.37 4.99
N ALA A 69 6.58 -9.43 5.13
CA ALA A 69 5.15 -9.73 5.28
C ALA A 69 4.54 -10.27 3.98
N ALA A 70 5.10 -9.92 2.82
CA ALA A 70 4.62 -10.41 1.51
C ALA A 70 4.95 -11.89 1.23
N GLN A 71 5.84 -12.51 2.02
CA GLN A 71 6.39 -13.84 1.72
C GLN A 71 5.35 -14.96 1.70
N THR A 72 4.28 -14.87 2.50
CA THR A 72 3.20 -15.88 2.47
C THR A 72 2.48 -15.88 1.12
N LEU A 73 2.16 -14.68 0.62
CA LEU A 73 1.52 -14.50 -0.67
C LEU A 73 2.44 -14.89 -1.84
N VAL A 74 3.72 -14.51 -1.79
CA VAL A 74 4.70 -14.92 -2.81
C VAL A 74 4.77 -16.44 -2.93
N ARG A 75 4.77 -17.16 -1.79
CA ARG A 75 4.79 -18.63 -1.77
C ARG A 75 3.48 -19.26 -2.23
N ALA A 76 2.35 -18.60 -2.00
CA ALA A 76 1.04 -19.07 -2.44
C ALA A 76 0.79 -18.85 -3.94
N ALA A 77 1.52 -17.92 -4.58
CA ALA A 77 1.39 -17.64 -6.00
C ALA A 77 1.94 -18.78 -6.86
N ARG A 78 1.16 -19.25 -7.85
CA ARG A 78 1.57 -20.34 -8.77
C ARG A 78 2.72 -19.94 -9.69
N HIS A 79 2.70 -18.68 -10.15
CA HIS A 79 3.66 -18.10 -11.09
C HIS A 79 4.12 -16.73 -10.57
N GLY A 80 4.64 -16.71 -9.34
CA GLY A 80 5.09 -15.49 -8.67
C GLY A 80 6.54 -15.15 -8.99
N THR A 81 6.81 -13.90 -9.39
CA THR A 81 8.16 -13.32 -9.43
C THR A 81 8.24 -12.12 -8.49
N VAL A 82 9.42 -11.86 -7.94
CA VAL A 82 9.64 -10.77 -6.98
C VAL A 82 10.70 -9.83 -7.51
N GLU A 83 10.36 -8.55 -7.59
CA GLU A 83 11.31 -7.47 -7.87
C GLU A 83 11.36 -6.52 -6.69
N THR A 84 12.56 -6.30 -6.17
CA THR A 84 12.77 -5.37 -5.06
C THR A 84 13.37 -4.07 -5.58
N VAL A 85 12.65 -2.98 -5.37
CA VAL A 85 13.05 -1.64 -5.84
C VAL A 85 13.61 -0.80 -4.68
N PRO A 86 14.56 0.11 -4.94
CA PRO A 86 14.91 1.14 -3.96
C PRO A 86 13.70 2.04 -3.71
N GLY A 87 13.39 2.34 -2.45
CA GLY A 87 12.24 3.15 -2.05
C GLY A 87 11.49 2.57 -0.84
N GLY A 88 10.52 3.33 -0.34
CA GLY A 88 9.64 2.97 0.77
C GLY A 88 8.26 2.53 0.30
N HIS A 89 7.23 2.85 1.08
CA HIS A 89 5.84 2.49 0.79
C HIS A 89 5.28 3.24 -0.43
N ALA A 90 5.70 4.49 -0.63
CA ALA A 90 5.25 5.36 -1.71
C ALA A 90 6.21 5.26 -2.90
N MET A 91 6.46 4.04 -3.40
CA MET A 91 7.49 3.73 -4.40
C MET A 91 7.52 4.69 -5.60
N MET A 92 6.36 5.05 -6.17
CA MET A 92 6.29 5.95 -7.34
C MET A 92 6.73 7.40 -7.05
N LEU A 93 6.75 7.80 -5.77
CA LEU A 93 7.21 9.11 -5.32
C LEU A 93 8.65 9.05 -4.76
N GLU A 94 9.04 7.91 -4.22
CA GLU A 94 10.34 7.70 -3.55
C GLU A 94 11.43 7.13 -4.47
N ALA A 95 11.06 6.62 -5.66
CA ALA A 95 11.97 6.08 -6.67
C ALA A 95 12.51 7.12 -7.65
#